data_AF-A0A2V9NR11-F1
#
_entry.id   AF-A0A2V9NR11-F1
#
_cell.length_a   1.000
_cell.length_b   1.000
_cell.length_c   1.000
_cell.angle_alpha   90.00
_cell.angle_beta   90.00
_cell.angle_gamma   90.00
#
_symmetry.space_group_name_H-M   'P 1'
#
loop_
_entity.id
_entity.type
_entity.pdbx_description
1 polymer ?
#
loop_
_entity_poly.entity_id
_entity_poly.type
_entity_poly.pdbx_seq_one_letter_code
_entity_poly.pdbx_strand_id
1 'polypeptide(L)'
;MKFWLCLFALGATAFAQVPRSNHVWVITEENHSYESVIGNPSMPYYNALAKKYALSTQYYSPMHNSLAALMWLVAGQMVTADNNTTTCWNVDNVVRHLRAQGLTWKSYQRDLPYPGFQGLFSGDYVRRHNPIIDFTDSCAASQVMNSVPFTQLATDIRNHSTPNYAYVTPNLDEDAHDGSLPEADDWLAQNLPQILALPEFKPGGDGLMFIVWDEADLATDNRCSSQIKSGCGGRIATLVIGPQVKPHYKSSTLYSHANLLRTVCDSMVFSSCPGAGTIAAPMADFFNTVNIITPKPDAAVTSPVRVQATTVNSSPVYAMQVYVDDKLKYRANGASLNASVPLTAGKHRLVVQSWDTAGGIHKSGVFVTAQQAAVQISSPNANAVVASPVSIRATGSGGNGIQSMHAYVDGVHHYQTSGSTLNTSLVMVPGQHSVMVEARTAAGTITQRTVRVTVSKPIITVKSPAPNANVYSPVAVSVTTQNPHTFEDVQVLLDEQVRYEITGTGVNAAVPMPLGKHFMTVRGRDSAGAIYIRGFTINVLPVKVSVSAPTPSSTVGSPVHVHASVPNESTVFTIQVYVDNTLKYQKNSKTIDTFLSMGPGKHFIVAQAWDNGGGVWKTGVNVEVK
;
A
#
# COMPACT_ATOMS: atom_id res chain seq x y z
N MET A 1 -35.66 -4.14 -14.02
CA MET A 1 -34.55 -5.08 -13.73
C MET A 1 -33.32 -4.27 -13.36
N LYS A 2 -32.95 -4.24 -12.07
CA LYS A 2 -31.66 -3.69 -11.61
C LYS A 2 -30.78 -4.89 -11.25
N PHE A 3 -29.73 -5.11 -12.03
CA PHE A 3 -28.70 -6.11 -11.72
C PHE A 3 -27.81 -5.57 -10.61
N TRP A 4 -27.81 -6.23 -9.45
CA TRP A 4 -26.77 -6.07 -8.44
C TRP A 4 -25.63 -7.02 -8.79
N LEU A 5 -24.47 -6.48 -9.13
CA LEU A 5 -23.21 -7.23 -9.14
C LEU A 5 -22.79 -7.43 -7.68
N CYS A 6 -22.96 -8.65 -7.15
CA CYS A 6 -22.28 -9.08 -5.94
C CYS A 6 -20.80 -9.28 -6.27
N LEU A 7 -19.96 -8.34 -5.82
CA LEU A 7 -18.51 -8.51 -5.80
C LEU A 7 -18.19 -9.56 -4.72
N PHE A 8 -17.80 -10.77 -5.12
CA PHE A 8 -17.21 -11.74 -4.21
C PHE A 8 -15.85 -11.20 -3.75
N ALA A 9 -15.78 -10.69 -2.52
CA ALA A 9 -14.51 -10.49 -1.85
C ALA A 9 -13.93 -11.88 -1.54
N LEU A 10 -12.92 -12.32 -2.30
CA LEU A 10 -12.04 -13.39 -1.83
C LEU A 10 -11.37 -12.89 -0.55
N GLY A 11 -11.80 -13.42 0.60
CA GLY A 11 -11.16 -13.15 1.87
C GLY A 11 -9.71 -13.63 1.83
N ALA A 12 -8.77 -12.73 2.10
CA ALA A 12 -7.37 -13.06 2.29
C ALA A 12 -7.24 -14.05 3.47
N THR A 13 -6.67 -15.22 3.20
CA THR A 13 -6.40 -16.26 4.20
C THR A 13 -5.31 -15.78 5.16
N ALA A 14 -5.70 -15.39 6.37
CA ALA A 14 -4.79 -15.38 7.50
C ALA A 14 -4.46 -16.83 7.87
N PHE A 15 -3.26 -17.32 7.50
CA PHE A 15 -2.67 -18.54 8.06
C PHE A 15 -1.93 -18.17 9.37
N ALA A 16 -2.03 -18.86 10.51
CA ALA A 16 -2.89 -19.95 10.96
C ALA A 16 -3.23 -19.67 12.43
N GLN A 17 -4.49 -19.88 12.81
CA GLN A 17 -4.95 -19.78 14.20
C GLN A 17 -4.44 -20.96 15.05
N VAL A 18 -4.18 -22.10 14.40
CA VAL A 18 -3.58 -23.30 14.97
C VAL A 18 -2.11 -23.38 14.54
N PRO A 19 -1.17 -23.51 15.48
CA PRO A 19 0.24 -23.64 15.12
C PRO A 19 0.55 -24.96 14.40
N ARG A 20 1.54 -24.93 13.50
CA ARG A 20 1.98 -26.13 12.76
C ARG A 20 2.65 -27.13 13.71
N SER A 21 2.31 -28.40 13.55
CA SER A 21 2.90 -29.55 14.24
C SER A 21 3.27 -30.63 13.24
N ASN A 22 4.46 -31.23 13.38
CA ASN A 22 4.80 -32.48 12.70
C ASN A 22 4.65 -33.70 13.61
N HIS A 23 4.20 -33.53 14.86
CA HIS A 23 4.10 -34.58 15.88
C HIS A 23 2.78 -34.45 16.65
N VAL A 24 1.74 -35.13 16.17
CA VAL A 24 0.41 -35.16 16.79
C VAL A 24 0.19 -36.50 17.48
N TRP A 25 -0.25 -36.46 18.73
CA TRP A 25 -0.58 -37.63 19.55
C TRP A 25 -2.04 -37.55 19.97
N VAL A 26 -2.81 -38.61 19.72
CA VAL A 26 -4.19 -38.75 20.19
C VAL A 26 -4.26 -39.97 21.08
N ILE A 27 -4.52 -39.75 22.37
CA ILE A 27 -4.71 -40.80 23.37
C ILE A 27 -6.19 -40.82 23.74
N THR A 28 -6.79 -42.00 23.73
CA THR A 28 -8.21 -42.19 23.99
C THR A 28 -8.47 -43.03 25.24
N GLU A 29 -9.39 -42.56 26.08
CA GLU A 29 -9.97 -43.28 27.24
C GLU A 29 -11.47 -43.54 26.99
N GLU A 30 -12.12 -44.42 27.74
CA GLU A 30 -13.53 -44.80 27.50
C GLU A 30 -14.54 -44.30 28.55
N ASN A 31 -15.74 -43.92 28.11
CA ASN A 31 -17.02 -43.84 28.84
C ASN A 31 -17.02 -43.14 30.21
N HIS A 32 -16.57 -41.88 30.29
CA HIS A 32 -16.77 -41.06 31.50
C HIS A 32 -17.18 -39.62 31.26
N SER A 33 -18.20 -39.21 32.00
CA SER A 33 -18.67 -37.82 32.08
C SER A 33 -17.57 -36.92 32.65
N TYR A 34 -17.50 -35.67 32.16
CA TYR A 34 -16.52 -34.66 32.60
C TYR A 34 -16.40 -34.55 34.13
N GLU A 35 -17.53 -34.58 34.85
CA GLU A 35 -17.62 -34.47 36.30
C GLU A 35 -17.10 -35.69 37.05
N SER A 36 -17.07 -36.87 36.41
CA SER A 36 -16.50 -38.10 36.98
C SER A 36 -14.97 -38.06 36.96
N VAL A 37 -14.38 -37.31 36.02
CA VAL A 37 -12.93 -37.24 35.80
C VAL A 37 -12.32 -36.01 36.45
N ILE A 38 -12.86 -34.82 36.16
CA ILE A 38 -12.26 -33.55 36.58
C ILE A 38 -12.58 -33.24 38.03
N GLY A 39 -11.52 -33.11 38.84
CA GLY A 39 -11.60 -32.92 40.29
C GLY A 39 -11.65 -34.23 41.09
N ASN A 40 -11.67 -35.39 40.41
CA ASN A 40 -11.70 -36.69 41.08
C ASN A 40 -10.36 -36.99 41.79
N PRO A 41 -10.35 -37.22 43.11
CA PRO A 41 -9.13 -37.53 43.85
C PRO A 41 -8.50 -38.88 43.47
N SER A 42 -9.27 -39.75 42.80
CA SER A 42 -8.82 -41.06 42.31
C SER A 42 -8.11 -40.98 40.95
N MET A 43 -8.10 -39.80 40.31
CA MET A 43 -7.33 -39.54 39.10
C MET A 43 -6.33 -38.38 39.31
N PRO A 44 -5.40 -38.49 40.26
CA PRO A 44 -4.49 -37.40 40.61
C PRO A 44 -3.58 -36.98 39.45
N TYR A 45 -3.14 -37.89 38.58
CA TYR A 45 -2.22 -37.60 37.49
C TYR A 45 -2.91 -36.83 36.35
N TYR A 46 -4.05 -37.31 35.86
CA TYR A 46 -4.86 -36.64 34.84
C TYR A 46 -5.25 -35.23 35.32
N ASN A 47 -5.67 -35.10 36.58
CA ASN A 47 -6.01 -33.79 37.16
C ASN A 47 -4.79 -32.88 37.36
N ALA A 48 -3.59 -33.43 37.58
CA ALA A 48 -2.35 -32.66 37.57
C ALA A 48 -2.02 -32.14 36.16
N LEU A 49 -2.21 -32.96 35.12
CA LEU A 49 -2.07 -32.53 33.72
C LEU A 49 -3.11 -31.45 33.37
N ALA A 50 -4.37 -31.62 33.78
CA ALA A 50 -5.44 -30.65 33.58
C ALA A 50 -5.16 -29.29 34.24
N LYS A 51 -4.48 -29.30 35.39
CA LYS A 51 -4.01 -28.07 36.06
C LYS A 51 -2.82 -27.46 35.35
N LYS A 52 -1.90 -28.26 34.81
CA LYS A 52 -0.64 -27.81 34.19
C LYS A 52 -0.83 -27.27 32.77
N TYR A 53 -1.58 -27.99 31.95
CA TYR A 53 -1.78 -27.69 30.53
C TYR A 53 -3.16 -27.06 30.31
N ALA A 54 -3.81 -27.37 29.19
CA ALA A 54 -5.12 -26.84 28.87
C ALA A 54 -6.21 -27.91 28.94
N LEU A 55 -7.37 -27.50 29.45
CA LEU A 55 -8.57 -28.32 29.61
C LEU A 55 -9.71 -27.72 28.80
N SER A 56 -10.36 -28.53 27.96
CA SER A 56 -11.66 -28.19 27.40
C SER A 56 -12.73 -28.46 28.44
N THR A 57 -13.43 -27.41 28.87
CA THR A 57 -14.54 -27.58 29.82
C THR A 57 -15.85 -27.84 29.09
N GLN A 58 -16.03 -27.46 27.83
CA GLN A 58 -17.29 -27.67 27.10
C GLN A 58 -17.10 -28.59 25.89
N TYR A 59 -16.50 -29.76 26.09
CA TYR A 59 -16.31 -30.77 25.04
C TYR A 59 -17.41 -31.83 25.09
N TYR A 60 -18.03 -32.13 23.95
CA TYR A 60 -19.14 -33.07 23.83
C TYR A 60 -18.84 -34.12 22.76
N SER A 61 -19.02 -35.40 23.12
CA SER A 61 -18.91 -36.49 22.16
C SER A 61 -20.16 -36.52 21.24
N PRO A 62 -19.98 -36.78 19.93
CA PRO A 62 -21.09 -36.79 18.98
C PRO A 62 -21.95 -38.05 19.05
N MET A 63 -21.50 -39.14 19.69
CA MET A 63 -22.16 -40.44 19.67
C MET A 63 -22.04 -41.13 21.04
N HIS A 64 -23.01 -41.96 21.40
CA HIS A 64 -22.92 -42.90 22.53
C HIS A 64 -22.85 -44.33 22.00
N ASN A 65 -21.73 -44.58 21.33
CA ASN A 65 -21.16 -45.86 20.96
C ASN A 65 -19.67 -45.59 20.67
N SER A 66 -18.77 -46.21 21.45
CA SER A 66 -17.33 -45.96 21.42
C SER A 66 -16.72 -45.98 20.03
N LEU A 67 -16.94 -47.05 19.26
CA LEU A 67 -16.43 -47.15 17.89
C LEU A 67 -16.93 -46.00 17.01
N ALA A 68 -18.24 -45.74 17.04
CA ALA A 68 -18.85 -44.66 16.28
C ALA A 68 -18.29 -43.28 16.70
N ALA A 69 -18.12 -43.02 18.00
CA ALA A 69 -17.55 -41.78 18.53
C ALA A 69 -16.10 -41.61 18.08
N LEU A 70 -15.27 -42.64 18.28
CA LEU A 70 -13.86 -42.64 17.90
C LEU A 70 -13.65 -42.49 16.38
N MET A 71 -14.58 -42.97 15.55
CA MET A 71 -14.56 -42.71 14.10
C MET A 71 -14.67 -41.22 13.75
N TRP A 72 -15.32 -40.39 14.58
CA TRP A 72 -15.31 -38.95 14.36
C TRP A 72 -13.94 -38.31 14.57
N LEU A 73 -13.08 -38.88 15.43
CA LEU A 73 -11.71 -38.39 15.64
C LEU A 73 -10.82 -38.61 14.41
N VAL A 74 -11.10 -39.62 13.59
CA VAL A 74 -10.24 -40.02 12.46
C VAL A 74 -10.86 -39.80 11.08
N ALA A 75 -12.19 -39.79 10.95
CA ALA A 75 -12.92 -39.61 9.69
C ALA A 75 -13.98 -38.49 9.74
N GLY A 76 -14.23 -37.90 10.92
CA GLY A 76 -15.18 -36.81 11.07
C GLY A 76 -16.64 -37.20 10.85
N GLN A 77 -16.94 -38.50 10.86
CA GLN A 77 -18.28 -39.05 10.72
C GLN A 77 -18.34 -40.48 11.27
N MET A 78 -19.54 -40.94 11.63
CA MET A 78 -19.78 -42.35 11.93
C MET A 78 -19.75 -43.14 10.61
N VAL A 79 -18.82 -44.09 10.49
CA VAL A 79 -18.76 -45.01 9.34
C VAL A 79 -19.52 -46.30 9.62
N THR A 80 -19.42 -46.81 10.85
CA THR A 80 -20.21 -47.93 11.36
C THR A 80 -20.34 -47.82 12.88
N ALA A 81 -21.35 -48.49 13.44
CA ALA A 81 -21.53 -48.71 14.87
C ALA A 81 -21.45 -50.21 15.23
N ASP A 82 -21.05 -51.05 14.27
CA ASP A 82 -20.84 -52.48 14.49
C ASP A 82 -19.48 -52.73 15.15
N ASN A 83 -19.51 -52.98 16.46
CA ASN A 83 -18.33 -53.29 17.27
C ASN A 83 -17.59 -54.56 16.81
N ASN A 84 -18.20 -55.40 15.96
CA ASN A 84 -17.60 -56.62 15.41
C ASN A 84 -17.14 -56.45 13.95
N THR A 85 -17.02 -55.22 13.46
CA THR A 85 -16.53 -54.99 12.11
C THR A 85 -15.06 -55.39 11.97
N THR A 86 -14.76 -56.04 10.86
CA THR A 86 -13.39 -56.20 10.33
C THR A 86 -13.28 -55.57 8.94
N THR A 87 -14.29 -54.77 8.56
CA THR A 87 -14.41 -54.19 7.22
C THR A 87 -13.47 -53.01 7.08
N CYS A 88 -12.72 -53.00 5.99
CA CYS A 88 -11.92 -51.86 5.57
C CYS A 88 -12.76 -50.94 4.68
N TRP A 89 -13.21 -49.82 5.24
CA TRP A 89 -14.06 -48.86 4.56
C TRP A 89 -13.27 -47.92 3.65
N ASN A 90 -13.78 -47.68 2.44
CA ASN A 90 -13.24 -46.67 1.55
C ASN A 90 -13.91 -45.31 1.80
N VAL A 91 -13.58 -44.72 2.95
CA VAL A 91 -14.11 -43.42 3.40
C VAL A 91 -12.93 -42.49 3.69
N ASP A 92 -13.09 -41.20 3.41
CA ASP A 92 -12.04 -40.20 3.70
C ASP A 92 -11.70 -40.16 5.19
N ASN A 93 -10.40 -40.15 5.51
CA ASN A 93 -9.89 -40.34 6.87
C ASN A 93 -8.49 -39.72 7.03
N VAL A 94 -8.04 -39.58 8.27
CA VAL A 94 -6.76 -38.96 8.64
C VAL A 94 -5.56 -39.63 7.96
N VAL A 95 -5.55 -40.96 7.82
CA VAL A 95 -4.44 -41.71 7.21
C VAL A 95 -4.29 -41.39 5.73
N ARG A 96 -5.40 -41.20 5.02
CA ARG A 96 -5.38 -40.78 3.61
C ARG A 96 -4.63 -39.46 3.43
N HIS A 97 -4.93 -38.48 4.28
CA HIS A 97 -4.30 -37.16 4.24
C HIS A 97 -2.83 -37.19 4.67
N LEU A 98 -2.49 -37.97 5.70
CA LEU A 98 -1.10 -38.20 6.10
C LEU A 98 -0.27 -38.79 4.96
N ARG A 99 -0.78 -39.84 4.30
CA ARG A 99 -0.11 -40.50 3.17
C ARG A 99 0.05 -39.59 1.96
N ALA A 100 -0.97 -38.78 1.65
CA ALA A 100 -0.91 -37.82 0.55
C ALA A 100 0.23 -36.78 0.73
N GLN A 101 0.67 -36.55 1.97
CA GLN A 101 1.77 -35.65 2.31
C GLN A 101 3.09 -36.34 2.62
N GLY A 102 3.14 -37.67 2.54
CA GLY A 102 4.32 -38.45 2.93
C GLY A 102 4.60 -38.45 4.44
N LEU A 103 3.60 -38.13 5.27
CA LEU A 103 3.70 -38.18 6.71
C LEU A 103 3.46 -39.61 7.22
N THR A 104 4.17 -39.97 8.27
CA THR A 104 4.10 -41.30 8.90
C THR A 104 3.03 -41.34 9.99
N TRP A 105 2.45 -42.52 10.20
CA TRP A 105 1.46 -42.74 11.25
C TRP A 105 1.67 -44.11 11.90
N LYS A 106 1.33 -44.23 13.18
CA LYS A 106 1.20 -45.52 13.87
C LYS A 106 0.05 -45.50 14.86
N SER A 107 -0.55 -46.66 15.07
CA SER A 107 -1.44 -46.92 16.20
C SER A 107 -0.69 -47.78 17.23
N TYR A 108 -0.52 -47.28 18.45
CA TYR A 108 0.09 -48.00 19.58
C TYR A 108 -1.01 -48.51 20.49
N GLN A 109 -1.24 -49.81 20.46
CA GLN A 109 -2.39 -50.43 21.11
C GLN A 109 -1.90 -51.37 22.21
N ARG A 110 -2.40 -51.17 23.44
CA ARG A 110 -2.09 -52.06 24.55
C ARG A 110 -2.58 -53.47 24.23
N ASP A 111 -1.75 -54.47 24.50
CA ASP A 111 -1.99 -55.90 24.27
C ASP A 111 -2.36 -56.34 22.85
N LEU A 112 -2.13 -55.49 21.85
CA LEU A 112 -2.12 -55.95 20.45
C LEU A 112 -1.07 -57.07 20.32
N PRO A 113 -1.41 -58.26 19.81
CA PRO A 113 -0.54 -59.43 19.92
C PRO A 113 0.70 -59.33 19.02
N TYR A 114 0.57 -58.68 17.87
CA TYR A 114 1.66 -58.44 16.93
C TYR A 114 1.32 -57.29 15.98
N PRO A 115 2.32 -56.65 15.34
CA PRO A 115 2.09 -55.63 14.34
C PRO A 115 1.18 -56.10 13.20
N GLY A 116 0.14 -55.33 12.89
CA GLY A 116 -0.81 -55.61 11.83
C GLY A 116 -1.88 -56.66 12.15
N PHE A 117 -2.08 -57.01 13.42
CA PHE A 117 -3.24 -57.81 13.82
C PHE A 117 -4.56 -57.17 13.34
N GLN A 118 -5.43 -57.98 12.72
CA GLN A 118 -6.72 -57.55 12.15
C GLN A 118 -7.93 -58.26 12.79
N GLY A 119 -7.72 -59.10 13.80
CA GLY A 119 -8.81 -59.76 14.53
C GLY A 119 -9.59 -58.78 15.42
N LEU A 120 -10.70 -59.25 15.96
CA LEU A 120 -11.59 -58.44 16.81
C LEU A 120 -11.05 -58.22 18.23
N PHE A 121 -10.37 -59.22 18.79
CA PHE A 121 -9.82 -59.15 20.15
C PHE A 121 -8.63 -60.09 20.31
N SER A 122 -7.79 -59.81 21.31
CA SER A 122 -6.69 -60.68 21.74
C SER A 122 -6.31 -60.34 23.19
N GLY A 123 -6.64 -61.22 24.15
CA GLY A 123 -6.61 -60.81 25.56
C GLY A 123 -7.53 -59.60 25.76
N ASP A 124 -7.01 -58.57 26.42
CA ASP A 124 -7.76 -57.34 26.73
C ASP A 124 -7.68 -56.28 25.62
N TYR A 125 -6.98 -56.57 24.51
CA TYR A 125 -7.08 -55.77 23.31
C TYR A 125 -8.42 -55.99 22.60
N VAL A 126 -9.10 -54.91 22.24
CA VAL A 126 -10.30 -54.93 21.38
C VAL A 126 -10.17 -53.98 20.20
N ARG A 127 -10.54 -54.45 19.01
CA ARG A 127 -10.44 -53.71 17.74
C ARG A 127 -11.27 -52.42 17.75
N ARG A 128 -12.44 -52.45 18.39
CA ARG A 128 -13.39 -51.33 18.41
C ARG A 128 -12.82 -50.04 19.03
N HIS A 129 -11.74 -50.12 19.82
CA HIS A 129 -11.04 -48.94 20.38
C HIS A 129 -9.97 -48.36 19.42
N ASN A 130 -9.72 -49.02 18.29
CA ASN A 130 -8.70 -48.63 17.29
C ASN A 130 -9.36 -48.28 15.94
N PRO A 131 -10.13 -47.18 15.83
CA PRO A 131 -10.91 -46.89 14.61
C PRO A 131 -10.03 -46.68 13.37
N ILE A 132 -8.75 -46.31 13.54
CA ILE A 132 -7.86 -45.95 12.43
C ILE A 132 -7.56 -47.15 11.51
N ILE A 133 -7.72 -48.38 11.97
CA ILE A 133 -7.45 -49.59 11.18
C ILE A 133 -8.64 -50.08 10.37
N ASP A 134 -9.81 -49.44 10.47
CA ASP A 134 -11.02 -49.80 9.73
C ASP A 134 -11.13 -49.10 8.36
N PHE A 135 -10.05 -48.46 7.90
CA PHE A 135 -10.01 -47.77 6.61
C PHE A 135 -9.11 -48.47 5.61
N THR A 136 -9.51 -48.49 4.35
CA THR A 136 -8.70 -49.06 3.25
C THR A 136 -7.28 -48.48 3.17
N ASP A 137 -7.10 -47.21 3.55
CA ASP A 137 -5.80 -46.55 3.61
C ASP A 137 -4.85 -47.14 4.65
N SER A 138 -5.39 -47.78 5.69
CA SER A 138 -4.66 -48.44 6.77
C SER A 138 -4.55 -49.94 6.57
N CYS A 139 -5.57 -50.57 5.98
CA CYS A 139 -5.61 -52.01 5.70
C CYS A 139 -4.69 -52.46 4.56
N ALA A 140 -4.19 -51.54 3.74
CA ALA A 140 -3.27 -51.87 2.66
C ALA A 140 -2.05 -52.63 3.22
N ALA A 141 -1.54 -53.64 2.49
CA ALA A 141 -0.44 -54.49 2.96
C ALA A 141 0.82 -53.69 3.38
N SER A 142 1.06 -52.54 2.75
CA SER A 142 2.16 -51.63 3.08
C SER A 142 1.92 -50.75 4.31
N GLN A 143 0.73 -50.78 4.91
CA GLN A 143 0.27 -49.88 5.97
C GLN A 143 -0.23 -50.63 7.20
N VAL A 144 -0.72 -51.87 7.05
CA VAL A 144 -1.28 -52.66 8.16
C VAL A 144 -0.29 -52.82 9.32
N MET A 145 1.01 -52.91 9.03
CA MET A 145 2.09 -53.02 10.01
C MET A 145 2.30 -51.77 10.88
N ASN A 146 1.60 -50.67 10.60
CA ASN A 146 1.64 -49.45 11.40
C ASN A 146 0.73 -49.53 12.65
N SER A 147 -0.17 -50.51 12.73
CA SER A 147 -0.84 -50.86 13.98
C SER A 147 0.05 -51.81 14.77
N VAL A 148 0.60 -51.35 15.90
CA VAL A 148 1.65 -52.05 16.63
C VAL A 148 1.28 -52.24 18.11
N PRO A 149 1.84 -53.27 18.79
CA PRO A 149 1.76 -53.37 20.23
C PRO A 149 2.35 -52.12 20.90
N PHE A 150 1.74 -51.66 21.99
CA PHE A 150 2.20 -50.47 22.71
C PHE A 150 3.68 -50.56 23.13
N THR A 151 4.20 -51.77 23.41
CA THR A 151 5.62 -52.02 23.72
C THR A 151 6.59 -51.58 22.62
N GLN A 152 6.14 -51.45 21.37
CA GLN A 152 6.94 -50.91 20.26
C GLN A 152 7.34 -49.45 20.48
N LEU A 153 6.54 -48.68 21.25
CA LEU A 153 6.79 -47.27 21.52
C LEU A 153 8.19 -47.03 22.09
N ALA A 154 8.62 -47.81 23.08
CA ALA A 154 9.95 -47.67 23.69
C ALA A 154 11.10 -47.90 22.68
N THR A 155 10.88 -48.76 21.68
CA THR A 155 11.85 -48.96 20.59
C THR A 155 11.85 -47.80 19.62
N ASP A 156 10.67 -47.29 19.26
CA ASP A 156 10.55 -46.14 18.36
C ASP A 156 11.13 -44.86 18.98
N ILE A 157 10.93 -44.64 20.28
CA ILE A 157 11.54 -43.54 21.04
C ILE A 157 13.07 -43.65 21.01
N ARG A 158 13.62 -44.84 21.33
CA ARG A 158 15.08 -45.06 21.34
C ARG A 158 15.72 -44.87 19.96
N ASN A 159 15.00 -45.18 18.90
CA ASN A 159 15.48 -45.08 17.53
C ASN A 159 15.19 -43.72 16.89
N HIS A 160 14.59 -42.77 17.61
CA HIS A 160 14.12 -41.50 17.07
C HIS A 160 13.20 -41.67 15.85
N SER A 161 12.32 -42.68 15.90
CA SER A 161 11.44 -43.09 14.80
C SER A 161 9.96 -43.09 15.20
N THR A 162 9.57 -42.21 16.11
CA THR A 162 8.16 -41.94 16.43
C THR A 162 7.45 -41.37 15.19
N PRO A 163 6.16 -41.67 14.98
CA PRO A 163 5.43 -41.23 13.79
C PRO A 163 5.09 -39.74 13.86
N ASN A 164 4.70 -39.18 12.72
CA ASN A 164 4.10 -37.84 12.70
C ASN A 164 2.73 -37.81 13.37
N TYR A 165 1.94 -38.87 13.23
CA TYR A 165 0.64 -39.06 13.90
C TYR A 165 0.64 -40.37 14.69
N ALA A 166 0.52 -40.28 16.02
CA ALA A 166 0.39 -41.41 16.91
C ALA A 166 -1.03 -41.48 17.47
N TYR A 167 -1.68 -42.62 17.29
CA TYR A 167 -2.94 -42.94 17.97
C TYR A 167 -2.66 -43.97 19.05
N VAL A 168 -3.06 -43.72 20.29
CA VAL A 168 -2.70 -44.54 21.44
C VAL A 168 -3.95 -44.91 22.22
N THR A 169 -4.10 -46.19 22.55
CA THR A 169 -5.27 -46.65 23.31
C THR A 169 -4.85 -47.70 24.34
N PRO A 170 -5.26 -47.56 25.62
CA PRO A 170 -5.16 -48.61 26.63
C PRO A 170 -5.99 -49.87 26.26
N ASN A 171 -5.86 -50.92 27.06
CA ASN A 171 -6.68 -52.13 26.93
C ASN A 171 -7.93 -52.00 27.82
N LEU A 172 -8.75 -53.05 27.90
CA LEU A 172 -9.97 -53.07 28.72
C LEU A 172 -9.74 -52.85 30.22
N ASP A 173 -8.59 -53.24 30.77
CA ASP A 173 -8.30 -53.06 32.21
C ASP A 173 -8.00 -51.59 32.56
N GLU A 174 -7.55 -50.82 31.56
CA GLU A 174 -6.93 -49.51 31.74
C GLU A 174 -7.68 -48.39 31.00
N ASP A 175 -8.83 -48.69 30.38
CA ASP A 175 -9.66 -47.73 29.63
C ASP A 175 -10.67 -46.95 30.49
N ALA A 176 -10.73 -47.28 31.79
CA ALA A 176 -11.67 -46.83 32.81
C ALA A 176 -13.15 -47.20 32.62
N HIS A 177 -13.54 -47.87 31.54
CA HIS A 177 -14.91 -48.34 31.33
C HIS A 177 -15.12 -49.76 31.84
N ASP A 178 -14.33 -50.70 31.30
CA ASP A 178 -14.32 -52.09 31.77
C ASP A 178 -13.42 -52.20 33.02
N GLY A 179 -12.35 -51.40 33.06
CA GLY A 179 -11.53 -51.14 34.24
C GLY A 179 -12.06 -50.00 35.12
N SER A 180 -11.16 -49.32 35.84
CA SER A 180 -11.52 -48.24 36.76
C SER A 180 -10.75 -46.94 36.50
N LEU A 181 -11.33 -45.80 36.93
CA LEU A 181 -10.68 -44.49 36.86
C LEU A 181 -9.26 -44.45 37.49
N PRO A 182 -9.01 -45.08 38.67
CA PRO A 182 -7.64 -45.22 39.19
C PRO A 182 -6.68 -45.98 38.26
N GLU A 183 -7.10 -47.08 37.66
CA GLU A 183 -6.25 -47.90 36.79
C GLU A 183 -5.85 -47.14 35.52
N ALA A 184 -6.80 -46.42 34.91
CA ALA A 184 -6.52 -45.52 33.80
C ALA A 184 -5.56 -44.38 34.20
N ASP A 185 -5.76 -43.77 35.38
CA ASP A 185 -4.85 -42.72 35.87
C ASP A 185 -3.43 -43.24 36.12
N ASP A 186 -3.30 -44.43 36.71
CA ASP A 186 -2.02 -45.10 36.92
C ASP A 186 -1.34 -45.46 35.60
N TRP A 187 -2.10 -45.93 34.60
CA TRP A 187 -1.58 -46.20 33.26
C TRP A 187 -1.04 -44.92 32.61
N LEU A 188 -1.80 -43.82 32.66
CA LEU A 188 -1.35 -42.53 32.15
C LEU A 188 -0.11 -42.04 32.90
N ALA A 189 -0.06 -42.19 34.23
CA ALA A 189 1.05 -41.80 35.06
C ALA A 189 2.34 -42.57 34.75
N GLN A 190 2.23 -43.85 34.40
CA GLN A 190 3.37 -44.69 34.03
C GLN A 190 3.86 -44.41 32.60
N ASN A 191 2.95 -44.09 31.67
CA ASN A 191 3.26 -44.08 30.24
C ASN A 191 3.46 -42.69 29.63
N LEU A 192 2.74 -41.66 30.07
CA LEU A 192 2.88 -40.32 29.50
C LEU A 192 4.20 -39.60 29.81
N PRO A 193 4.88 -39.79 30.97
CA PRO A 193 6.12 -39.08 31.23
C PRO A 193 7.22 -39.30 30.18
N GLN A 194 7.33 -40.51 29.62
CA GLN A 194 8.30 -40.80 28.55
C GLN A 194 7.93 -40.12 27.22
N ILE A 195 6.63 -40.01 26.89
CA ILE A 195 6.17 -39.29 25.69
C ILE A 195 6.40 -37.79 25.86
N LEU A 196 6.03 -37.22 27.01
CA LEU A 196 6.26 -35.81 27.35
C LEU A 196 7.76 -35.49 27.59
N ALA A 197 8.62 -36.51 27.61
CA ALA A 197 10.08 -36.35 27.61
C ALA A 197 10.66 -36.13 26.21
N LEU A 198 9.92 -36.43 25.14
CA LEU A 198 10.37 -36.30 23.77
C LEU A 198 10.64 -34.84 23.39
N PRO A 199 11.61 -34.57 22.49
CA PRO A 199 11.98 -33.21 22.09
C PRO A 199 10.81 -32.35 21.61
N GLU A 200 9.85 -32.95 20.90
CA GLU A 200 8.65 -32.29 20.41
C GLU A 200 7.76 -31.72 21.52
N PHE A 201 7.78 -32.29 22.74
CA PHE A 201 7.01 -31.79 23.88
C PHE A 201 7.81 -30.90 24.84
N LYS A 202 9.10 -30.65 24.54
CA LYS A 202 9.93 -29.72 25.32
C LYS A 202 9.77 -28.27 24.83
N PRO A 203 10.21 -27.26 25.62
CA PRO A 203 10.21 -25.86 25.17
C PRO A 203 10.85 -25.70 23.79
N GLY A 204 10.10 -25.13 22.86
CA GLY A 204 10.49 -24.96 21.46
C GLY A 204 10.23 -26.13 20.52
N GLY A 205 9.69 -27.25 21.02
CA GLY A 205 9.14 -28.32 20.21
C GLY A 205 7.82 -27.94 19.52
N ASP A 206 7.30 -28.85 18.70
CA ASP A 206 6.08 -28.69 17.92
C ASP A 206 5.01 -29.75 18.25
N GLY A 207 5.19 -30.53 19.31
CA GLY A 207 4.30 -31.61 19.71
C GLY A 207 2.91 -31.10 20.11
N LEU A 208 1.89 -31.83 19.68
CA LEU A 208 0.49 -31.57 20.05
C LEU A 208 -0.15 -32.89 20.47
N MET A 209 -0.57 -32.97 21.73
CA MET A 209 -1.20 -34.15 22.31
C MET A 209 -2.62 -33.82 22.74
N PHE A 210 -3.53 -34.72 22.42
CA PHE A 210 -4.88 -34.77 22.93
C PHE A 210 -5.03 -36.01 23.82
N ILE A 211 -5.59 -35.83 25.00
CA ILE A 211 -6.13 -36.93 25.80
C ILE A 211 -7.63 -36.69 25.85
N VAL A 212 -8.39 -37.57 25.22
CA VAL A 212 -9.82 -37.39 24.95
C VAL A 212 -10.56 -38.67 25.31
N TRP A 213 -11.70 -38.52 25.98
CA TRP A 213 -12.59 -39.65 26.23
C TRP A 213 -13.47 -39.84 25.00
N ASP A 214 -13.90 -41.06 24.69
CA ASP A 214 -14.76 -41.34 23.54
C ASP A 214 -16.19 -40.79 23.74
N GLU A 215 -16.79 -41.00 24.91
CA GLU A 215 -18.14 -40.59 25.30
C GLU A 215 -18.30 -40.52 26.82
N ALA A 216 -19.43 -39.97 27.24
CA ALA A 216 -19.81 -39.82 28.63
C ALA A 216 -20.77 -40.95 29.04
N ASP A 217 -20.94 -41.13 30.34
CA ASP A 217 -22.00 -41.98 30.87
C ASP A 217 -23.35 -41.23 30.79
N LEU A 218 -24.21 -41.60 29.83
CA LEU A 218 -25.51 -40.97 29.66
C LEU A 218 -26.50 -41.24 30.80
N ALA A 219 -26.22 -42.20 31.69
CA ALA A 219 -27.03 -42.39 32.90
C ALA A 219 -26.84 -41.23 33.88
N THR A 220 -25.65 -40.62 33.90
CA THR A 220 -25.29 -39.52 34.81
C THR A 220 -25.15 -38.17 34.12
N ASP A 221 -24.96 -38.14 32.79
CA ASP A 221 -24.88 -36.94 31.99
C ASP A 221 -25.75 -37.01 30.72
N ASN A 222 -27.01 -36.59 30.87
CA ASN A 222 -27.95 -36.42 29.77
C ASN A 222 -28.01 -34.97 29.26
N ARG A 223 -26.91 -34.21 29.28
CA ARG A 223 -26.87 -32.85 28.69
C ARG A 223 -27.02 -32.82 27.17
N CYS A 224 -27.54 -33.91 26.62
CA CYS A 224 -28.38 -33.96 25.44
C CYS A 224 -29.80 -34.34 25.88
N SER A 225 -30.74 -33.42 25.77
CA SER A 225 -32.14 -33.56 26.24
C SER A 225 -32.74 -34.98 26.12
N SER A 226 -33.57 -35.35 27.10
CA SER A 226 -34.10 -36.67 27.44
C SER A 226 -34.88 -37.50 26.38
N GLN A 227 -34.77 -37.21 25.07
CA GLN A 227 -35.58 -37.86 24.02
C GLN A 227 -34.82 -38.33 22.76
N ILE A 228 -33.48 -38.29 22.70
CA ILE A 228 -32.76 -38.66 21.46
C ILE A 228 -32.26 -40.11 21.50
N LYS A 229 -32.63 -40.88 20.45
CA LYS A 229 -32.29 -42.29 20.21
C LYS A 229 -31.01 -42.53 19.37
N SER A 230 -30.30 -41.48 18.93
CA SER A 230 -29.01 -41.57 18.21
C SER A 230 -28.32 -40.21 18.10
N GLY A 231 -27.00 -40.13 18.28
CA GLY A 231 -26.21 -38.91 17.98
C GLY A 231 -25.93 -37.96 19.15
N CYS A 232 -25.73 -38.49 20.35
CA CYS A 232 -25.23 -37.75 21.51
C CYS A 232 -24.31 -38.67 22.32
N GLY A 233 -23.13 -38.19 22.72
CA GLY A 233 -22.21 -38.88 23.63
C GLY A 233 -21.94 -38.13 24.93
N GLY A 234 -22.74 -37.12 25.29
CA GLY A 234 -22.59 -36.35 26.54
C GLY A 234 -21.30 -35.51 26.64
N ARG A 235 -21.07 -34.88 27.79
CA ARG A 235 -19.92 -33.99 28.03
C ARG A 235 -18.75 -34.77 28.62
N ILE A 236 -17.60 -34.65 27.99
CA ILE A 236 -16.41 -35.42 28.32
C ILE A 236 -15.23 -34.52 28.70
N ALA A 237 -14.26 -35.08 29.42
CA ALA A 237 -13.00 -34.38 29.66
C ALA A 237 -12.12 -34.42 28.40
N THR A 238 -11.38 -33.35 28.13
CA THR A 238 -10.40 -33.35 27.03
C THR A 238 -9.25 -32.42 27.37
N LEU A 239 -8.04 -32.96 27.37
CA LEU A 239 -6.80 -32.20 27.56
C LEU A 239 -6.16 -31.89 26.20
N VAL A 240 -5.60 -30.70 26.10
CA VAL A 240 -4.73 -30.30 24.99
C VAL A 240 -3.37 -29.96 25.59
N ILE A 241 -2.33 -30.63 25.13
CA ILE A 241 -1.00 -30.62 25.73
C ILE A 241 0.03 -30.35 24.64
N GLY A 242 0.96 -29.43 24.89
CA GLY A 242 2.06 -29.15 23.98
C GLY A 242 2.75 -27.83 24.31
N PRO A 243 3.98 -27.61 23.84
CA PRO A 243 4.72 -26.37 24.07
C PRO A 243 4.02 -25.14 23.47
N GLN A 244 3.18 -25.30 22.45
CA GLN A 244 2.48 -24.17 21.81
C GLN A 244 1.06 -23.96 22.36
N VAL A 245 0.63 -24.81 23.30
CA VAL A 245 -0.66 -24.74 23.99
C VAL A 245 -0.54 -23.82 25.21
N LYS A 246 -1.60 -23.04 25.50
CA LYS A 246 -1.67 -22.19 26.69
C LYS A 246 -1.56 -23.03 27.97
N PRO A 247 -0.58 -22.78 28.85
CA PRO A 247 -0.53 -23.44 30.15
C PRO A 247 -1.66 -22.92 31.04
N HIS A 248 -2.12 -23.75 31.97
CA HIS A 248 -3.16 -23.44 32.96
C HIS A 248 -4.46 -22.91 32.35
N TYR A 249 -4.77 -23.29 31.11
CA TYR A 249 -5.88 -22.73 30.37
C TYR A 249 -7.13 -23.59 30.48
N LYS A 250 -8.30 -22.95 30.62
CA LYS A 250 -9.59 -23.63 30.56
C LYS A 250 -10.42 -22.97 29.48
N SER A 251 -10.71 -23.71 28.42
CA SER A 251 -11.63 -23.25 27.38
C SER A 251 -13.07 -23.53 27.81
N SER A 252 -13.94 -22.53 27.70
CA SER A 252 -15.40 -22.68 27.81
C SER A 252 -16.09 -22.73 26.44
N THR A 253 -15.32 -22.78 25.36
CA THR A 253 -15.82 -22.88 23.99
C THR A 253 -16.39 -24.27 23.77
N LEU A 254 -17.55 -24.35 23.10
CA LEU A 254 -18.18 -25.62 22.78
C LEU A 254 -17.39 -26.35 21.68
N TYR A 255 -16.94 -27.56 21.98
CA TYR A 255 -16.17 -28.40 21.06
C TYR A 255 -16.69 -29.84 21.01
N SER A 256 -16.29 -30.55 19.96
CA SER A 256 -16.59 -31.97 19.70
C SER A 256 -15.40 -32.65 19.01
N HIS A 257 -15.50 -33.96 18.77
CA HIS A 257 -14.50 -34.72 18.00
C HIS A 257 -14.18 -34.12 16.63
N ALA A 258 -15.17 -33.52 15.95
CA ALA A 258 -14.95 -32.84 14.68
C ALA A 258 -14.01 -31.63 14.82
N ASN A 259 -14.06 -30.89 15.93
CA ASN A 259 -13.19 -29.76 16.20
C ASN A 259 -11.75 -30.21 16.51
N LEU A 260 -11.59 -31.31 17.23
CA LEU A 260 -10.28 -31.92 17.46
C LEU A 260 -9.66 -32.38 16.13
N LEU A 261 -10.41 -33.14 15.32
CA LEU A 261 -9.96 -33.56 13.99
C LEU A 261 -9.60 -32.37 13.10
N ARG A 262 -10.41 -31.30 13.11
CA ARG A 262 -10.06 -30.06 12.41
C ARG A 262 -8.73 -29.47 12.90
N THR A 263 -8.51 -29.47 14.21
CA THR A 263 -7.26 -28.97 14.80
C THR A 263 -6.06 -29.81 14.35
N VAL A 264 -6.21 -31.13 14.27
CA VAL A 264 -5.19 -32.04 13.70
C VAL A 264 -4.91 -31.65 12.25
N CYS A 265 -5.94 -31.56 11.40
CA CYS A 265 -5.80 -31.20 9.99
C CYS A 265 -5.08 -29.85 9.79
N ASP A 266 -5.47 -28.83 10.55
CA ASP A 266 -4.88 -27.49 10.46
C ASP A 266 -3.42 -27.50 10.95
N SER A 267 -3.13 -28.19 12.06
CA SER A 267 -1.76 -28.27 12.62
C SER A 267 -0.80 -29.04 11.71
N MET A 268 -1.25 -30.12 11.09
CA MET A 268 -0.43 -30.93 10.17
C MET A 268 -0.46 -30.40 8.73
N VAL A 269 -1.22 -29.31 8.48
CA VAL A 269 -1.31 -28.60 7.21
C VAL A 269 -1.89 -29.47 6.08
N PHE A 270 -2.92 -30.26 6.39
CA PHE A 270 -3.65 -31.03 5.37
C PHE A 270 -4.30 -30.11 4.33
N SER A 271 -4.37 -30.55 3.06
CA SER A 271 -5.02 -29.79 1.99
C SER A 271 -6.54 -29.71 2.15
N SER A 272 -7.13 -30.68 2.85
CA SER A 272 -8.52 -30.73 3.29
C SER A 272 -8.61 -31.59 4.56
N CYS A 273 -9.75 -31.58 5.24
CA CYS A 273 -9.97 -32.38 6.44
C CYS A 273 -11.12 -33.39 6.19
N PRO A 274 -11.13 -34.60 6.77
CA PRO A 274 -12.19 -35.57 6.49
C PRO A 274 -13.50 -35.25 7.23
N GLY A 275 -14.62 -35.65 6.62
CA GLY A 275 -15.97 -35.58 7.19
C GLY A 275 -16.33 -34.19 7.74
N ALA A 276 -16.96 -34.14 8.91
CA ALA A 276 -17.32 -32.90 9.57
C ALA A 276 -16.12 -32.00 9.91
N GLY A 277 -14.89 -32.52 9.88
CA GLY A 277 -13.67 -31.72 10.02
C GLY A 277 -13.55 -30.63 8.96
N THR A 278 -14.14 -30.79 7.76
CA THR A 278 -14.09 -29.74 6.71
C THR A 278 -14.70 -28.41 7.14
N ILE A 279 -15.76 -28.46 7.96
CA ILE A 279 -16.57 -27.29 8.32
C ILE A 279 -16.47 -26.94 9.81
N ALA A 280 -15.97 -27.84 10.65
CA ALA A 280 -15.72 -27.53 12.06
C ALA A 280 -14.72 -26.38 12.20
N ALA A 281 -14.89 -25.55 13.23
CA ALA A 281 -13.86 -24.62 13.65
C ALA A 281 -12.75 -25.37 14.40
N PRO A 282 -11.46 -25.03 14.22
CA PRO A 282 -10.40 -25.59 15.05
C PRO A 282 -10.53 -25.14 16.51
N MET A 283 -9.89 -25.88 17.41
CA MET A 283 -9.71 -25.55 18.83
C MET A 283 -8.66 -24.43 19.01
N ALA A 284 -8.79 -23.35 18.25
CA ALA A 284 -7.78 -22.30 18.11
C ALA A 284 -7.54 -21.49 19.39
N ASP A 285 -8.54 -21.41 20.28
CA ASP A 285 -8.43 -20.71 21.55
C ASP A 285 -7.46 -21.36 22.53
N PHE A 286 -7.05 -22.61 22.30
CA PHE A 286 -6.01 -23.29 23.08
C PHE A 286 -4.60 -22.77 22.82
N PHE A 287 -4.38 -22.03 21.74
CA PHE A 287 -3.05 -21.56 21.33
C PHE A 287 -2.93 -20.04 21.54
N ASN A 288 -1.74 -19.57 21.94
CA ASN A 288 -1.48 -18.14 21.88
C ASN A 288 -1.13 -17.75 20.45
N THR A 289 -1.53 -16.54 20.06
CA THR A 289 -1.23 -16.02 18.73
C THR A 289 -0.41 -14.75 18.83
N VAL A 290 0.42 -14.54 17.82
CA VAL A 290 1.01 -13.24 17.56
C VAL A 290 0.08 -12.50 16.61
N ASN A 291 -0.37 -11.32 17.02
CA ASN A 291 -1.16 -10.44 16.18
C ASN A 291 -0.22 -9.47 15.44
N ILE A 292 -0.03 -9.68 14.14
CA ILE A 292 0.67 -8.74 13.26
C ILE A 292 -0.32 -7.62 12.89
N ILE A 293 -0.11 -6.45 13.48
CA ILE A 293 -0.94 -5.26 13.28
C ILE A 293 -0.68 -4.66 11.89
N THR A 294 0.59 -4.55 11.52
CA THR A 294 1.07 -4.14 10.19
C THR A 294 2.41 -4.85 9.88
N PRO A 295 2.70 -5.23 8.63
CA PRO A 295 1.86 -5.09 7.43
C PRO A 295 0.69 -6.07 7.41
N LYS A 296 -0.33 -5.75 6.59
CA LYS A 296 -1.46 -6.67 6.35
C LYS A 296 -1.04 -7.81 5.40
N PRO A 297 -1.70 -8.99 5.47
CA PRO A 297 -1.46 -10.07 4.51
C PRO A 297 -1.55 -9.60 3.06
N ASP A 298 -0.57 -10.02 2.25
CA ASP A 298 -0.41 -9.71 0.82
C ASP A 298 -0.33 -8.22 0.47
N ALA A 299 -0.06 -7.36 1.45
CA ALA A 299 0.07 -5.93 1.21
C ALA A 299 1.25 -5.61 0.29
N ALA A 300 1.02 -4.67 -0.63
CA ALA A 300 2.10 -3.98 -1.32
C ALA A 300 2.71 -2.94 -0.36
N VAL A 301 3.99 -3.10 -0.03
CA VAL A 301 4.68 -2.30 0.99
C VAL A 301 5.88 -1.59 0.38
N THR A 302 6.24 -0.43 0.92
CA THR A 302 7.53 0.21 0.61
C THR A 302 8.59 -0.28 1.61
N SER A 303 9.84 -0.45 1.17
CA SER A 303 10.95 -0.77 2.07
C SER A 303 11.52 0.50 2.73
N PRO A 304 11.91 0.44 4.02
CA PRO A 304 11.74 -0.67 4.95
C PRO A 304 10.28 -0.78 5.39
N VAL A 305 9.79 -2.02 5.50
CA VAL A 305 8.43 -2.30 5.95
C VAL A 305 8.35 -2.08 7.45
N ARG A 306 7.31 -1.36 7.90
CA ARG A 306 7.00 -1.28 9.33
C ARG A 306 6.32 -2.56 9.77
N VAL A 307 6.94 -3.30 10.67
CA VAL A 307 6.38 -4.50 11.29
C VAL A 307 5.99 -4.16 12.73
N GLN A 308 4.69 -4.10 13.00
CA GLN A 308 4.15 -3.90 14.34
C GLN A 308 3.37 -5.14 14.74
N ALA A 309 3.66 -5.69 15.90
CA ALA A 309 2.98 -6.87 16.39
C ALA A 309 2.84 -6.84 17.91
N THR A 310 1.79 -7.49 18.39
CA THR A 310 1.54 -7.74 19.81
C THR A 310 1.22 -9.21 20.00
N THR A 311 1.36 -9.71 21.21
CA THR A 311 0.85 -11.03 21.57
C THR A 311 0.18 -10.93 22.93
N VAL A 312 -0.96 -11.60 23.07
CA VAL A 312 -1.65 -11.75 24.36
C VAL A 312 -1.46 -13.20 24.76
N ASN A 313 -0.85 -13.41 25.93
CA ASN A 313 -0.50 -14.73 26.41
C ASN A 313 -0.86 -14.84 27.90
N SER A 314 -1.28 -16.04 28.32
CA SER A 314 -1.49 -16.37 29.74
C SER A 314 -0.17 -16.37 30.54
N SER A 315 0.98 -16.53 29.87
CA SER A 315 2.32 -16.45 30.46
C SER A 315 3.09 -15.21 30.00
N PRO A 316 3.94 -14.60 30.86
CA PRO A 316 4.77 -13.45 30.50
C PRO A 316 5.62 -13.72 29.26
N VAL A 317 5.50 -12.86 28.24
CA VAL A 317 6.32 -12.91 27.03
C VAL A 317 7.58 -12.11 27.26
N TYR A 318 8.75 -12.76 27.18
CA TYR A 318 10.03 -12.11 27.44
C TYR A 318 10.74 -11.64 26.17
N ALA A 319 10.39 -12.19 25.00
CA ALA A 319 10.97 -11.76 23.73
C ALA A 319 10.00 -11.91 22.56
N MET A 320 10.17 -11.04 21.56
CA MET A 320 9.63 -11.24 20.22
C MET A 320 10.70 -10.96 19.16
N GLN A 321 10.56 -11.60 18.00
CA GLN A 321 11.49 -11.49 16.88
C GLN A 321 10.75 -11.39 15.55
N VAL A 322 11.35 -10.68 14.59
CA VAL A 322 10.88 -10.59 13.21
C VAL A 322 11.87 -11.30 12.30
N TYR A 323 11.35 -12.22 11.49
CA TYR A 323 12.08 -12.95 10.46
C TYR A 323 11.57 -12.53 9.08
N VAL A 324 12.49 -12.39 8.13
CA VAL A 324 12.20 -12.22 6.69
C VAL A 324 12.79 -13.41 5.97
N ASP A 325 11.96 -14.18 5.26
CA ASP A 325 12.36 -15.39 4.53
C ASP A 325 13.25 -16.30 5.42
N ASP A 326 12.73 -16.56 6.63
CA ASP A 326 13.33 -17.38 7.69
C ASP A 326 14.67 -16.86 8.25
N LYS A 327 15.08 -15.64 7.90
CA LYS A 327 16.26 -14.97 8.47
C LYS A 327 15.85 -13.91 9.49
N LEU A 328 16.43 -13.99 10.69
CA LEU A 328 16.21 -13.02 11.76
C LEU A 328 16.64 -11.61 11.31
N LYS A 329 15.75 -10.62 11.47
CA LYS A 329 16.01 -9.20 11.17
C LYS A 329 15.89 -8.28 12.36
N TYR A 330 15.06 -8.63 13.33
CA TYR A 330 14.81 -7.76 14.48
C TYR A 330 14.44 -8.57 15.73
N ARG A 331 14.81 -8.07 16.90
CA ARG A 331 14.44 -8.62 18.21
C ARG A 331 14.00 -7.49 19.15
N ALA A 332 12.94 -7.73 19.90
CA ALA A 332 12.50 -6.92 21.02
C ALA A 332 12.36 -7.78 22.29
N ASN A 333 12.50 -7.14 23.44
CA ASN A 333 12.16 -7.75 24.72
C ASN A 333 10.72 -7.36 25.08
N GLY A 334 9.92 -8.32 25.55
CA GLY A 334 8.51 -8.12 25.93
C GLY A 334 7.48 -8.58 24.90
N ALA A 335 6.20 -8.29 25.17
CA ALA A 335 5.02 -8.79 24.44
C ALA A 335 4.59 -7.93 23.23
N SER A 336 5.39 -6.95 22.83
CA SER A 336 5.11 -6.11 21.65
C SER A 336 6.40 -5.73 20.93
N LEU A 337 6.29 -5.46 19.64
CA LEU A 337 7.38 -4.91 18.84
C LEU A 337 6.85 -3.91 17.80
N ASN A 338 7.71 -2.96 17.43
CA ASN A 338 7.52 -2.03 16.32
C ASN A 338 8.87 -1.83 15.63
N ALA A 339 9.07 -2.54 14.51
CA ALA A 339 10.33 -2.63 13.80
C ALA A 339 10.24 -1.99 12.41
N SER A 340 11.36 -1.46 11.92
CA SER A 340 11.52 -1.03 10.53
C SER A 340 12.47 -2.03 9.84
N VAL A 341 11.94 -2.84 8.92
CA VAL A 341 12.65 -3.99 8.35
C VAL A 341 12.91 -3.77 6.86
N PRO A 342 14.17 -3.64 6.42
CA PRO A 342 14.51 -3.50 5.01
C PRO A 342 14.15 -4.77 4.22
N LEU A 343 13.51 -4.60 3.05
CA LEU A 343 13.17 -5.65 2.10
C LEU A 343 13.70 -5.30 0.71
N THR A 344 14.16 -6.30 -0.03
CA THR A 344 14.43 -6.17 -1.47
C THR A 344 13.11 -6.09 -2.25
N ALA A 345 13.13 -5.65 -3.50
CA ALA A 345 11.91 -5.66 -4.31
C ALA A 345 11.47 -7.11 -4.59
N GLY A 346 10.16 -7.38 -4.46
CA GLY A 346 9.60 -8.72 -4.66
C GLY A 346 8.73 -9.21 -3.51
N LYS A 347 8.27 -10.45 -3.60
CA LYS A 347 7.45 -11.11 -2.58
C LYS A 347 8.33 -11.65 -1.45
N HIS A 348 7.99 -11.32 -0.22
CA HIS A 348 8.71 -11.74 0.99
C HIS A 348 7.75 -12.34 2.02
N ARG A 349 8.23 -13.31 2.80
CA ARG A 349 7.52 -13.87 3.95
C ARG A 349 8.03 -13.24 5.24
N LEU A 350 7.16 -12.52 5.94
CA LEU A 350 7.43 -12.00 7.28
C LEU A 350 6.86 -12.96 8.31
N VAL A 351 7.65 -13.32 9.31
CA VAL A 351 7.19 -14.08 10.48
C VAL A 351 7.53 -13.31 11.73
N VAL A 352 6.55 -13.15 12.62
CA VAL A 352 6.78 -12.68 13.98
C VAL A 352 6.62 -13.85 14.93
N GLN A 353 7.64 -14.05 15.76
CA GLN A 353 7.70 -15.11 16.76
C GLN A 353 7.82 -14.51 18.16
N SER A 354 7.11 -15.05 19.14
CA SER A 354 7.22 -14.69 20.55
C SER A 354 7.64 -15.90 21.40
N TRP A 355 8.25 -15.61 22.56
CA TRP A 355 8.61 -16.59 23.58
C TRP A 355 8.04 -16.18 24.94
N ASP A 356 7.41 -17.12 25.62
CA ASP A 356 6.93 -16.93 26.98
C ASP A 356 7.76 -17.71 28.01
N THR A 357 7.62 -17.31 29.27
CA THR A 357 8.33 -17.91 30.40
C THR A 357 7.89 -19.34 30.73
N ALA A 358 6.79 -19.83 30.16
CA ALA A 358 6.37 -21.21 30.28
C ALA A 358 7.03 -22.12 29.22
N GLY A 359 7.87 -21.55 28.35
CA GLY A 359 8.57 -22.26 27.28
C GLY A 359 7.82 -22.30 25.96
N GLY A 360 6.69 -21.59 25.85
CA GLY A 360 5.88 -21.53 24.65
C GLY A 360 6.49 -20.64 23.58
N ILE A 361 6.40 -21.12 22.34
CA ILE A 361 6.80 -20.38 21.13
C ILE A 361 5.57 -20.17 20.28
N HIS A 362 5.24 -18.90 19.99
CA HIS A 362 4.05 -18.55 19.21
C HIS A 362 4.47 -17.79 17.98
N LYS A 363 3.84 -18.07 16.84
CA LYS A 363 4.22 -17.47 15.55
C LYS A 363 3.00 -16.99 14.78
N SER A 364 3.18 -15.94 14.01
CA SER A 364 2.26 -15.52 12.97
C SER A 364 3.07 -15.02 11.78
N GLY A 365 2.55 -15.17 10.58
CA GLY A 365 3.26 -14.78 9.37
C GLY A 365 2.34 -14.13 8.34
N VAL A 366 2.91 -13.21 7.57
CA VAL A 366 2.24 -12.54 6.46
C VAL A 366 3.17 -12.50 5.26
N PHE A 367 2.62 -12.72 4.07
CA PHE A 367 3.34 -12.38 2.85
C PHE A 367 3.15 -10.89 2.56
N VAL A 368 4.17 -10.24 2.00
CA VAL A 368 4.11 -8.87 1.49
C VAL A 368 4.85 -8.78 0.17
N THR A 369 4.47 -7.81 -0.66
CA THR A 369 5.21 -7.48 -1.89
C THR A 369 5.88 -6.13 -1.72
N ALA A 370 7.19 -6.12 -1.56
CA ALA A 370 7.97 -4.91 -1.45
C ALA A 370 8.12 -4.24 -2.83
N GLN A 371 7.64 -3.00 -2.94
CA GLN A 371 7.67 -2.19 -4.15
C GLN A 371 9.01 -1.47 -4.32
N GLN A 372 9.38 -1.20 -5.57
CA GLN A 372 10.52 -0.38 -5.91
C GLN A 372 10.28 1.09 -5.51
N ALA A 373 11.30 1.77 -4.97
CA ALA A 373 11.26 3.18 -4.62
C ALA A 373 10.96 4.06 -5.85
N ALA A 374 9.90 4.87 -5.86
CA ALA A 374 9.51 5.61 -7.07
C ALA A 374 10.03 7.05 -7.06
N VAL A 375 10.66 7.50 -8.16
CA VAL A 375 10.93 8.93 -8.40
C VAL A 375 9.68 9.57 -8.99
N GLN A 376 9.20 10.64 -8.36
CA GLN A 376 8.11 11.47 -8.85
C GLN A 376 8.65 12.82 -9.30
N ILE A 377 8.54 13.12 -10.60
CA ILE A 377 8.85 14.46 -11.15
C ILE A 377 7.54 15.25 -11.16
N SER A 378 7.46 16.29 -10.33
CA SER A 378 6.29 17.17 -10.23
C SER A 378 6.39 18.41 -11.11
N SER A 379 7.60 18.72 -11.59
CA SER A 379 7.86 19.75 -12.60
C SER A 379 9.17 19.39 -13.31
N PRO A 380 9.26 19.49 -14.64
CA PRO A 380 8.17 19.81 -15.56
C PRO A 380 7.19 18.63 -15.74
N ASN A 381 5.96 18.92 -16.17
CA ASN A 381 5.01 17.89 -16.55
C ASN A 381 5.46 17.17 -17.83
N ALA A 382 5.14 15.88 -17.95
CA ALA A 382 5.46 15.12 -19.14
C ALA A 382 4.83 15.74 -20.40
N ASN A 383 5.65 15.89 -21.44
CA ASN A 383 5.32 16.52 -22.72
C ASN A 383 4.93 18.01 -22.63
N ALA A 384 5.21 18.68 -21.51
CA ALA A 384 4.90 20.10 -21.38
C ALA A 384 5.76 20.94 -22.33
N VAL A 385 5.15 22.00 -22.85
CA VAL A 385 5.87 23.12 -23.45
C VAL A 385 6.20 24.09 -22.32
N VAL A 386 7.47 24.14 -21.97
CA VAL A 386 8.01 24.97 -20.89
C VAL A 386 8.96 25.99 -21.50
N ALA A 387 9.44 26.90 -20.68
CA ALA A 387 10.45 27.83 -21.12
C ALA A 387 11.64 27.82 -20.16
N SER A 388 12.74 28.40 -20.63
CA SER A 388 14.04 28.35 -19.97
C SER A 388 14.20 29.54 -19.02
N PRO A 389 14.77 29.39 -17.82
CA PRO A 389 15.25 28.13 -17.22
C PRO A 389 14.11 27.18 -16.84
N VAL A 390 14.28 25.89 -17.10
CA VAL A 390 13.30 24.84 -16.79
C VAL A 390 13.39 24.46 -15.32
N SER A 391 12.31 24.66 -14.57
CA SER A 391 12.18 24.20 -13.18
C SER A 391 12.08 22.67 -13.13
N ILE A 392 12.99 22.03 -12.41
CA ILE A 392 13.00 20.59 -12.17
C ILE A 392 12.73 20.36 -10.68
N ARG A 393 11.56 19.81 -10.38
CA ARG A 393 11.11 19.45 -9.03
C ARG A 393 10.78 17.97 -8.99
N ALA A 394 11.41 17.26 -8.07
CA ALA A 394 11.17 15.84 -7.90
C ALA A 394 11.28 15.40 -6.44
N THR A 395 10.57 14.32 -6.12
CA THR A 395 10.65 13.63 -4.83
C THR A 395 10.91 12.15 -5.06
N GLY A 396 11.86 11.58 -4.32
CA GLY A 396 12.06 10.14 -4.23
C GLY A 396 11.19 9.59 -3.10
N SER A 397 10.38 8.57 -3.39
CA SER A 397 9.63 7.82 -2.37
C SER A 397 10.28 6.46 -2.13
N GLY A 398 10.47 6.12 -0.87
CA GLY A 398 11.16 4.91 -0.42
C GLY A 398 11.68 5.17 0.98
N GLY A 399 11.27 4.37 1.96
CA GLY A 399 11.69 4.59 3.35
C GLY A 399 13.16 4.23 3.60
N ASN A 400 13.85 3.64 2.61
CA ASN A 400 15.32 3.59 2.60
C ASN A 400 15.78 5.01 2.28
N GLY A 401 16.26 5.75 3.29
CA GLY A 401 16.66 7.14 3.16
C GLY A 401 17.42 7.40 1.86
N ILE A 402 16.74 8.06 0.92
CA ILE A 402 17.37 8.50 -0.33
C ILE A 402 18.53 9.42 0.09
N GLN A 403 19.73 9.04 -0.28
CA GLN A 403 20.94 9.78 0.10
C GLN A 403 21.17 10.94 -0.85
N SER A 404 20.86 10.75 -2.13
CA SER A 404 21.04 11.77 -3.15
C SER A 404 20.02 11.65 -4.28
N MET A 405 19.71 12.80 -4.87
CA MET A 405 18.94 12.93 -6.10
C MET A 405 19.83 13.60 -7.15
N HIS A 406 19.79 13.10 -8.39
CA HIS A 406 20.56 13.62 -9.53
C HIS A 406 19.63 13.96 -10.69
N ALA A 407 19.84 15.11 -11.33
CA ALA A 407 19.11 15.54 -12.51
C ALA A 407 20.02 15.54 -13.74
N TYR A 408 19.49 14.97 -14.82
CA TYR A 408 20.13 14.86 -16.12
C TYR A 408 19.24 15.50 -17.19
N VAL A 409 19.87 16.15 -18.16
CA VAL A 409 19.24 16.65 -19.38
C VAL A 409 19.93 15.99 -20.56
N ASP A 410 19.16 15.28 -21.39
CA ASP A 410 19.68 14.54 -22.56
C ASP A 410 20.84 13.59 -22.24
N GLY A 411 20.76 12.95 -21.07
CA GLY A 411 21.76 12.01 -20.56
C GLY A 411 22.97 12.68 -19.88
N VAL A 412 23.06 14.01 -19.89
CA VAL A 412 24.16 14.75 -19.26
C VAL A 412 23.78 15.16 -17.84
N HIS A 413 24.65 14.90 -16.86
CA HIS A 413 24.42 15.29 -15.47
C HIS A 413 24.58 16.81 -15.29
N HIS A 414 23.58 17.46 -14.71
CA HIS A 414 23.59 18.91 -14.48
C HIS A 414 23.52 19.32 -13.01
N TYR A 415 22.84 18.54 -12.18
CA TYR A 415 22.58 18.94 -10.80
C TYR A 415 22.42 17.73 -9.88
N GLN A 416 22.84 17.89 -8.63
CA GLN A 416 22.65 16.90 -7.58
C GLN A 416 22.34 17.57 -6.24
N THR A 417 21.65 16.85 -5.36
CA THR A 417 21.40 17.28 -3.99
C THR A 417 21.39 16.07 -3.05
N SER A 418 21.75 16.28 -1.79
CA SER A 418 21.59 15.30 -0.74
C SER A 418 20.13 15.22 -0.28
N GLY A 419 19.65 14.02 0.06
CA GLY A 419 18.30 13.77 0.55
C GLY A 419 17.32 13.33 -0.54
N SER A 420 16.02 13.35 -0.23
CA SER A 420 14.94 12.77 -1.04
C SER A 420 14.20 13.75 -1.94
N THR A 421 14.61 15.02 -1.97
CA THR A 421 13.96 16.07 -2.77
C THR A 421 14.98 16.73 -3.67
N LEU A 422 14.54 17.11 -4.88
CA LEU A 422 15.34 17.87 -5.84
C LEU A 422 14.50 19.06 -6.31
N ASN A 423 15.07 20.26 -6.22
CA ASN A 423 14.44 21.50 -6.68
C ASN A 423 15.53 22.40 -7.27
N THR A 424 15.57 22.49 -8.60
CA THR A 424 16.57 23.28 -9.32
C THR A 424 15.94 23.91 -10.56
N SER A 425 16.66 24.81 -11.23
CA SER A 425 16.27 25.40 -12.51
C SER A 425 17.46 25.39 -13.45
N LEU A 426 17.29 24.79 -14.63
CA LEU A 426 18.37 24.60 -15.60
C LEU A 426 18.11 25.40 -16.87
N VAL A 427 19.12 26.14 -17.34
CA VAL A 427 19.06 26.81 -18.64
C VAL A 427 19.16 25.75 -19.74
N MET A 428 18.13 25.68 -20.57
CA MET A 428 18.02 24.75 -21.70
C MET A 428 17.74 25.55 -22.98
N VAL A 429 18.32 25.12 -24.09
CA VAL A 429 18.11 25.75 -25.41
C VAL A 429 16.69 25.43 -25.95
N PRO A 430 16.14 26.21 -26.88
CA PRO A 430 14.86 25.88 -27.50
C PRO A 430 14.92 24.54 -28.27
N GLY A 431 13.98 23.63 -28.01
CA GLY A 431 13.98 22.30 -28.59
C GLY A 431 13.28 21.25 -27.73
N GLN A 432 13.26 19.99 -28.19
CA GLN A 432 12.84 18.86 -27.38
C GLN A 432 14.00 18.37 -26.53
N HIS A 433 13.73 18.11 -25.25
CA HIS A 433 14.71 17.60 -24.29
C HIS A 433 14.11 16.49 -23.44
N SER A 434 14.97 15.59 -22.99
CA SER A 434 14.66 14.59 -21.97
C SER A 434 15.21 15.07 -20.63
N VAL A 435 14.35 15.14 -19.61
CA VAL A 435 14.72 15.44 -18.23
C VAL A 435 14.57 14.16 -17.42
N MET A 436 15.68 13.63 -16.92
CA MET A 436 15.71 12.44 -16.09
C MET A 436 16.13 12.80 -14.67
N VAL A 437 15.46 12.23 -13.68
CA VAL A 437 15.85 12.33 -12.27
C VAL A 437 16.09 10.93 -11.72
N GLU A 438 17.26 10.74 -11.11
CA GLU A 438 17.65 9.54 -10.38
C GLU A 438 17.59 9.78 -8.87
N ALA A 439 17.15 8.78 -8.11
CA ALA A 439 17.26 8.69 -6.66
C ALA A 439 18.20 7.53 -6.30
N ARG A 440 19.18 7.80 -5.43
CA ARG A 440 20.18 6.81 -5.01
C ARG A 440 20.08 6.56 -3.51
N THR A 441 20.10 5.29 -3.12
CA THR A 441 20.16 4.86 -1.72
C THR A 441 21.59 4.64 -1.26
N ALA A 442 21.82 4.60 0.07
CA ALA A 442 23.12 4.25 0.65
C ALA A 442 23.62 2.84 0.25
N ALA A 443 22.71 1.95 -0.14
CA ALA A 443 23.04 0.60 -0.62
C ALA A 443 23.38 0.56 -2.13
N GLY A 444 23.45 1.72 -2.80
CA GLY A 444 23.77 1.81 -4.22
C GLY A 444 22.61 1.50 -5.16
N THR A 445 21.39 1.30 -4.65
CA THR A 445 20.20 1.10 -5.49
C THR A 445 19.81 2.42 -6.17
N ILE A 446 19.55 2.36 -7.47
CA ILE A 446 19.13 3.51 -8.29
C ILE A 446 17.70 3.29 -8.75
N THR A 447 16.84 4.29 -8.56
CA THR A 447 15.56 4.39 -9.26
C THR A 447 15.48 5.70 -10.00
N GLN A 448 14.77 5.73 -11.12
CA GLN A 448 14.79 6.89 -12.00
C GLN A 448 13.46 7.13 -12.69
N ARG A 449 13.22 8.37 -13.09
CA ARG A 449 12.09 8.75 -13.93
C ARG A 449 12.55 9.74 -14.99
N THR A 450 12.05 9.57 -16.20
CA THR A 450 12.30 10.49 -17.31
C THR A 450 11.00 11.12 -17.78
N VAL A 451 11.03 12.43 -18.02
CA VAL A 451 9.97 13.17 -18.71
C VAL A 451 10.53 13.84 -19.96
N ARG A 452 9.75 13.90 -21.03
CA ARG A 452 10.10 14.72 -22.20
C ARG A 452 9.49 16.10 -22.05
N VAL A 453 10.19 17.13 -22.48
CA VAL A 453 9.69 18.51 -22.53
C VAL A 453 10.08 19.18 -23.82
N THR A 454 9.30 20.18 -24.22
CA THR A 454 9.67 21.08 -25.32
C THR A 454 9.95 22.46 -24.72
N VAL A 455 11.17 22.95 -24.86
CA VAL A 455 11.53 24.32 -24.49
C VAL A 455 11.13 25.24 -25.64
N SER A 456 10.21 26.16 -25.38
CA SER A 456 9.66 27.06 -26.40
C SER A 456 10.68 28.09 -26.89
N LYS A 457 10.52 28.50 -28.16
CA LYS A 457 11.26 29.64 -28.72
C LYS A 457 10.71 30.96 -28.14
N PRO A 458 11.57 31.95 -27.85
CA PRO A 458 11.15 33.32 -27.56
C PRO A 458 10.26 33.91 -28.66
N ILE A 459 9.27 34.73 -28.29
CA ILE A 459 8.39 35.46 -29.21
C ILE A 459 8.55 36.97 -28.98
N ILE A 460 8.83 37.71 -30.07
CA ILE A 460 8.78 39.18 -30.10
C ILE A 460 7.35 39.61 -30.43
N THR A 461 6.71 40.35 -29.53
CA THR A 461 5.39 40.94 -29.76
C THR A 461 5.52 42.45 -29.88
N VAL A 462 5.24 42.99 -31.07
CA VAL A 462 5.16 44.45 -31.29
C VAL A 462 3.71 44.89 -31.08
N LYS A 463 3.47 45.67 -30.03
CA LYS A 463 2.16 46.22 -29.65
C LYS A 463 1.82 47.49 -30.44
N SER A 464 2.83 48.30 -30.72
CA SER A 464 2.71 49.50 -31.55
C SER A 464 4.02 49.74 -32.30
N PRO A 465 3.99 50.20 -33.56
CA PRO A 465 2.79 50.32 -34.41
C PRO A 465 2.25 48.95 -34.87
N ALA A 466 1.01 48.94 -35.35
CA ALA A 466 0.44 47.75 -35.98
C ALA A 466 1.00 47.54 -37.41
N PRO A 467 1.04 46.29 -37.92
CA PRO A 467 1.43 46.02 -39.30
C PRO A 467 0.60 46.83 -40.30
N ASN A 468 1.28 47.43 -41.29
CA ASN A 468 0.73 48.30 -42.33
C ASN A 468 0.04 49.58 -41.82
N ALA A 469 0.28 49.98 -40.58
CA ALA A 469 -0.33 51.18 -40.02
C ALA A 469 0.22 52.47 -40.67
N ASN A 470 -0.69 53.44 -40.81
CA ASN A 470 -0.31 54.84 -40.97
C ASN A 470 0.09 55.39 -39.60
N VAL A 471 1.33 55.84 -39.46
CA VAL A 471 1.92 56.32 -38.22
C VAL A 471 2.48 57.71 -38.44
N TYR A 472 2.80 58.43 -37.36
CA TYR A 472 3.36 59.77 -37.45
C TYR A 472 4.72 59.80 -36.75
N SER A 473 5.67 60.57 -37.29
CA SER A 473 7.00 60.69 -36.70
C SER A 473 7.04 61.76 -35.61
N PRO A 474 7.71 61.52 -34.46
CA PRO A 474 8.31 60.27 -34.01
C PRO A 474 7.30 59.13 -33.81
N VAL A 475 7.64 57.91 -34.23
CA VAL A 475 6.74 56.75 -34.16
C VAL A 475 6.76 56.14 -32.77
N ALA A 476 5.59 55.97 -32.15
CA ALA A 476 5.47 55.28 -30.87
C ALA A 476 5.69 53.76 -31.04
N VAL A 477 6.87 53.28 -30.64
CA VAL A 477 7.26 51.88 -30.72
C VAL A 477 7.14 51.23 -29.34
N SER A 478 6.26 50.24 -29.23
CA SER A 478 6.07 49.42 -28.04
C SER A 478 6.26 47.95 -28.38
N VAL A 479 7.29 47.34 -27.81
CA VAL A 479 7.67 45.93 -27.98
C VAL A 479 7.69 45.27 -26.62
N THR A 480 7.01 44.14 -26.51
CA THR A 480 7.10 43.25 -25.35
C THR A 480 7.60 41.88 -25.79
N THR A 481 8.41 41.27 -24.96
CA THR A 481 8.86 39.89 -25.14
C THR A 481 8.03 39.04 -24.18
N GLN A 482 7.54 37.88 -24.63
CA GLN A 482 6.84 37.01 -23.70
C GLN A 482 7.85 36.35 -22.75
N ASN A 483 7.64 36.55 -21.44
CA ASN A 483 8.35 35.85 -20.38
C ASN A 483 8.22 34.32 -20.65
N PRO A 484 9.32 33.56 -20.64
CA PRO A 484 10.48 33.80 -19.80
C PRO A 484 11.85 33.91 -20.45
N HIS A 485 11.90 34.27 -21.72
CA HIS A 485 13.16 34.67 -22.33
C HIS A 485 13.35 36.18 -22.19
N THR A 486 14.30 36.58 -21.35
CA THR A 486 14.78 37.96 -21.30
C THR A 486 15.74 38.15 -22.46
N PHE A 487 15.40 39.00 -23.43
CA PHE A 487 16.43 39.47 -24.37
C PHE A 487 17.45 40.32 -23.61
N GLU A 488 18.72 40.18 -23.97
CA GLU A 488 19.81 41.04 -23.49
C GLU A 488 19.72 42.41 -24.16
N ASP A 489 19.45 42.43 -25.47
CA ASP A 489 19.25 43.64 -26.24
C ASP A 489 18.06 43.52 -27.20
N VAL A 490 17.40 44.66 -27.45
CA VAL A 490 16.36 44.81 -28.47
C VAL A 490 16.70 46.03 -29.35
N GLN A 491 16.74 45.78 -30.66
CA GLN A 491 16.97 46.79 -31.69
C GLN A 491 15.69 47.01 -32.51
N VAL A 492 15.40 48.29 -32.81
CA VAL A 492 14.39 48.69 -33.80
C VAL A 492 15.13 49.22 -35.02
N LEU A 493 14.96 48.54 -36.14
CA LEU A 493 15.55 48.86 -37.42
C LEU A 493 14.47 49.37 -38.37
N LEU A 494 14.82 50.32 -39.22
CA LEU A 494 14.00 50.81 -40.32
C LEU A 494 14.82 50.69 -41.60
N ASP A 495 14.33 49.93 -42.58
CA ASP A 495 15.06 49.63 -43.82
C ASP A 495 16.50 49.16 -43.54
N GLU A 496 16.62 48.18 -42.63
CA GLU A 496 17.89 47.57 -42.17
C GLU A 496 18.83 48.49 -41.37
N GLN A 497 18.47 49.76 -41.15
CA GLN A 497 19.27 50.70 -40.35
C GLN A 497 18.74 50.77 -38.91
N VAL A 498 19.63 50.62 -37.91
CA VAL A 498 19.26 50.74 -36.49
C VAL A 498 18.81 52.18 -36.20
N ARG A 499 17.60 52.31 -35.67
CA ARG A 499 16.99 53.60 -35.27
C ARG A 499 16.90 53.77 -33.76
N TYR A 500 16.86 52.65 -33.04
CA TYR A 500 16.77 52.61 -31.59
C TYR A 500 17.33 51.28 -31.08
N GLU A 501 18.05 51.33 -29.95
CA GLU A 501 18.62 50.17 -29.28
C GLU A 501 18.51 50.36 -27.77
N ILE A 502 18.17 49.28 -27.06
CA ILE A 502 18.11 49.27 -25.60
C ILE A 502 18.54 47.90 -25.06
N THR A 503 19.26 47.91 -23.94
CA THR A 503 19.54 46.72 -23.14
C THR A 503 18.31 46.37 -22.31
N GLY A 504 17.80 45.13 -22.42
CA GLY A 504 16.65 44.64 -21.65
C GLY A 504 15.49 44.09 -22.49
N THR A 505 14.37 43.81 -21.83
CA THR A 505 13.29 42.92 -22.32
C THR A 505 12.17 43.61 -23.11
N GLY A 506 12.37 44.84 -23.58
CA GLY A 506 11.33 45.53 -24.34
C GLY A 506 11.70 46.94 -24.74
N VAL A 507 10.89 47.50 -25.64
CA VAL A 507 11.00 48.88 -26.13
C VAL A 507 9.71 49.60 -25.79
N ASN A 508 9.80 50.79 -25.23
CA ASN A 508 8.68 51.72 -25.12
C ASN A 508 9.21 53.14 -25.35
N ALA A 509 9.33 53.52 -26.61
CA ALA A 509 10.00 54.74 -27.02
C ALA A 509 9.32 55.40 -28.22
N ALA A 510 9.46 56.73 -28.31
CA ALA A 510 9.13 57.49 -29.50
C ALA A 510 10.37 57.57 -30.39
N VAL A 511 10.34 56.88 -31.54
CA VAL A 511 11.51 56.72 -32.43
C VAL A 511 11.35 57.63 -33.65
N PRO A 512 12.23 58.62 -33.86
CA PRO A 512 12.18 59.47 -35.05
C PRO A 512 12.40 58.66 -36.33
N MET A 513 11.45 58.74 -37.26
CA MET A 513 11.50 58.05 -38.56
C MET A 513 11.25 59.02 -39.72
N PRO A 514 11.91 58.83 -40.89
CA PRO A 514 11.61 59.60 -42.10
C PRO A 514 10.19 59.36 -42.61
N LEU A 515 9.68 60.28 -43.42
CA LEU A 515 8.36 60.17 -44.06
C LEU A 515 8.38 59.15 -45.19
N GLY A 516 7.29 58.41 -45.37
CA GLY A 516 7.12 57.44 -46.46
C GLY A 516 6.81 56.01 -45.97
N LYS A 517 6.74 55.07 -46.93
CA LYS A 517 6.59 53.64 -46.62
C LYS A 517 7.95 53.04 -46.30
N HIS A 518 8.02 52.30 -45.19
CA HIS A 518 9.25 51.70 -44.69
C HIS A 518 9.00 50.28 -44.18
N PHE A 519 10.03 49.43 -44.20
CA PHE A 519 10.01 48.13 -43.55
C PHE A 519 10.65 48.22 -42.17
N MET A 520 9.84 48.14 -41.12
CA MET A 520 10.32 48.18 -39.75
C MET A 520 10.61 46.75 -39.27
N THR A 521 11.78 46.55 -38.67
CA THR A 521 12.20 45.27 -38.11
C THR A 521 12.54 45.42 -36.64
N VAL A 522 11.98 44.57 -35.80
CA VAL A 522 12.38 44.44 -34.40
C VAL A 522 13.24 43.19 -34.25
N ARG A 523 14.44 43.35 -33.72
CA ARG A 523 15.42 42.29 -33.49
C ARG A 523 15.69 42.17 -32.00
N GLY A 524 15.55 40.98 -31.43
CA GLY A 524 15.89 40.69 -30.04
C GLY A 524 16.96 39.60 -29.96
N ARG A 525 17.94 39.75 -29.06
CA ARG A 525 18.99 38.75 -28.81
C ARG A 525 18.83 38.17 -27.41
N ASP A 526 18.85 36.84 -27.28
CA ASP A 526 18.85 36.18 -25.96
C ASP A 526 20.27 35.99 -25.39
N SER A 527 20.37 35.51 -24.15
CA SER A 527 21.64 35.27 -23.45
C SER A 527 22.49 34.15 -24.04
N ALA A 528 21.94 33.35 -24.95
CA ALA A 528 22.68 32.36 -25.73
C ALA A 528 23.20 32.94 -27.06
N GLY A 529 22.92 34.22 -27.35
CA GLY A 529 23.30 34.91 -28.57
C GLY A 529 22.37 34.64 -29.76
N ALA A 530 21.25 33.93 -29.56
CA ALA A 530 20.30 33.67 -30.64
C ALA A 530 19.49 34.92 -30.97
N ILE A 531 19.24 35.14 -32.26
CA ILE A 531 18.59 36.34 -32.79
C ILE A 531 17.17 36.01 -33.24
N TYR A 532 16.21 36.78 -32.75
CA TYR A 532 14.79 36.70 -33.11
C TYR A 532 14.39 37.97 -33.82
N ILE A 533 13.60 37.84 -34.88
CA ILE A 533 13.27 38.96 -35.77
C ILE A 533 11.77 38.98 -36.03
N ARG A 534 11.17 40.17 -35.97
CA ARG A 534 9.80 40.42 -36.44
C ARG A 534 9.78 41.69 -37.29
N GLY A 535 9.49 41.53 -38.58
CA GLY A 535 9.42 42.63 -39.55
C GLY A 535 8.02 42.86 -40.08
N PHE A 536 7.68 44.11 -40.36
CA PHE A 536 6.45 44.51 -41.05
C PHE A 536 6.55 45.92 -41.63
N THR A 537 5.69 46.23 -42.59
CA THR A 537 5.64 47.54 -43.24
C THR A 537 4.88 48.56 -42.39
N ILE A 538 5.33 49.81 -42.39
CA ILE A 538 4.61 50.97 -41.84
C ILE A 538 4.63 52.11 -42.86
N ASN A 539 3.70 53.06 -42.74
CA ASN A 539 3.67 54.26 -43.56
C ASN A 539 3.70 55.50 -42.67
N VAL A 540 4.82 56.22 -42.68
CA VAL A 540 5.06 57.39 -41.83
C VAL A 540 4.54 58.65 -42.53
N LEU A 541 3.53 59.26 -41.94
CA LEU A 541 2.84 60.45 -42.43
C LEU A 541 3.31 61.72 -41.68
N PRO A 542 3.24 62.90 -42.31
CA PRO A 542 3.48 64.16 -41.63
C PRO A 542 2.36 64.45 -40.62
N VAL A 543 2.70 64.99 -39.45
CA VAL A 543 1.72 65.53 -38.50
C VAL A 543 1.17 66.84 -39.07
N LYS A 544 -0.15 66.96 -39.18
CA LYS A 544 -0.86 68.17 -39.61
C LYS A 544 -1.75 68.69 -38.49
N VAL A 545 -1.60 69.96 -38.14
CA VAL A 545 -2.56 70.66 -37.28
C VAL A 545 -3.77 71.06 -38.13
N SER A 546 -4.96 70.66 -37.74
CA SER A 546 -6.20 71.05 -38.42
C SER A 546 -6.91 72.08 -37.56
N VAL A 547 -7.23 73.24 -38.12
CA VAL A 547 -8.11 74.25 -37.50
C VAL A 547 -9.45 74.18 -38.22
N SER A 548 -10.49 73.71 -37.53
CA SER A 548 -11.83 73.55 -38.11
C SER A 548 -12.81 74.64 -37.68
N ALA A 549 -12.48 75.39 -36.64
CA ALA A 549 -13.15 76.64 -36.27
C ALA A 549 -12.09 77.63 -35.73
N PRO A 550 -12.15 78.92 -36.08
CA PRO A 550 -13.08 79.51 -37.04
C PRO A 550 -12.71 79.15 -38.49
N THR A 551 -13.69 79.23 -39.40
CA THR A 551 -13.44 79.01 -40.83
C THR A 551 -12.46 80.08 -41.36
N PRO A 552 -11.45 79.73 -42.18
CA PRO A 552 -10.50 80.70 -42.72
C PRO A 552 -11.18 81.87 -43.44
N SER A 553 -10.74 83.09 -43.15
CA SER A 553 -11.25 84.35 -43.69
C SER A 553 -12.71 84.66 -43.39
N SER A 554 -13.30 84.00 -42.37
CA SER A 554 -14.67 84.27 -41.94
C SER A 554 -14.77 85.50 -41.04
N THR A 555 -15.99 86.07 -41.00
CA THR A 555 -16.36 87.10 -40.03
C THR A 555 -17.14 86.47 -38.87
N VAL A 556 -16.67 86.63 -37.63
CA VAL A 556 -17.19 85.94 -36.44
C VAL A 556 -17.50 86.93 -35.32
N GLY A 557 -18.36 86.54 -34.37
CA GLY A 557 -18.60 87.31 -33.14
C GLY A 557 -17.57 86.97 -32.06
N SER A 558 -17.44 87.86 -31.06
CA SER A 558 -16.66 87.61 -29.85
C SER A 558 -17.57 87.06 -28.74
N PRO A 559 -17.18 85.98 -28.02
CA PRO A 559 -15.91 85.27 -28.12
C PRO A 559 -15.85 84.32 -29.33
N VAL A 560 -14.66 84.19 -29.92
CA VAL A 560 -14.39 83.37 -31.11
C VAL A 560 -14.21 81.90 -30.74
N HIS A 561 -14.97 81.01 -31.36
CA HIS A 561 -14.78 79.56 -31.22
C HIS A 561 -13.50 79.12 -31.94
N VAL A 562 -12.58 78.51 -31.20
CA VAL A 562 -11.36 77.90 -31.73
C VAL A 562 -11.39 76.40 -31.49
N HIS A 563 -11.49 75.64 -32.57
CA HIS A 563 -11.35 74.19 -32.56
C HIS A 563 -10.17 73.77 -33.43
N ALA A 564 -9.18 73.13 -32.82
CA ALA A 564 -7.99 72.62 -33.49
C ALA A 564 -7.61 71.22 -33.00
N SER A 565 -7.15 70.36 -33.90
CA SER A 565 -6.76 68.99 -33.58
C SER A 565 -5.55 68.51 -34.38
N VAL A 566 -4.92 67.45 -33.90
CA VAL A 566 -3.89 66.66 -34.60
C VAL A 566 -4.31 65.19 -34.68
N PRO A 567 -3.70 64.36 -35.54
CA PRO A 567 -4.00 62.94 -35.58
C PRO A 567 -3.82 62.24 -34.23
N ASN A 568 -4.77 61.38 -33.88
CA ASN A 568 -4.82 60.71 -32.57
C ASN A 568 -3.63 59.79 -32.34
N GLU A 569 -3.03 59.24 -33.39
CA GLU A 569 -1.89 58.33 -33.33
C GLU A 569 -0.53 59.06 -33.29
N SER A 570 -0.51 60.40 -33.37
CA SER A 570 0.71 61.20 -33.23
C SER A 570 1.24 61.26 -31.80
N THR A 571 2.51 61.59 -31.61
CA THR A 571 3.16 61.79 -30.30
C THR A 571 2.87 63.14 -29.66
N VAL A 572 2.16 64.03 -30.35
CA VAL A 572 1.76 65.34 -29.84
C VAL A 572 1.01 65.17 -28.52
N PHE A 573 1.41 65.95 -27.50
CA PHE A 573 0.76 65.94 -26.20
C PHE A 573 0.15 67.30 -25.84
N THR A 574 0.49 68.38 -26.57
CA THR A 574 0.02 69.74 -26.29
C THR A 574 -0.31 70.49 -27.57
N ILE A 575 -1.40 71.27 -27.54
CA ILE A 575 -1.69 72.32 -28.51
C ILE A 575 -1.74 73.67 -27.79
N GLN A 576 -1.24 74.69 -28.45
CA GLN A 576 -1.26 76.10 -28.05
C GLN A 576 -1.98 76.92 -29.11
N VAL A 577 -2.76 77.91 -28.70
CA VAL A 577 -3.47 78.85 -29.57
C VAL A 577 -2.92 80.25 -29.35
N TYR A 578 -2.37 80.82 -30.41
CA TYR A 578 -1.87 82.19 -30.45
C TYR A 578 -2.85 83.07 -31.23
N VAL A 579 -3.06 84.30 -30.75
CA VAL A 579 -3.78 85.36 -31.47
C VAL A 579 -2.80 86.52 -31.65
N ASP A 580 -2.55 86.92 -32.90
CA ASP A 580 -1.61 87.98 -33.27
C ASP A 580 -0.26 87.80 -32.58
N ASN A 581 0.30 86.59 -32.71
CA ASN A 581 1.55 86.14 -32.10
C ASN A 581 1.59 86.09 -30.56
N THR A 582 0.47 86.33 -29.88
CA THR A 582 0.37 86.25 -28.42
C THR A 582 -0.32 84.95 -28.00
N LEU A 583 0.30 84.15 -27.12
CA LEU A 583 -0.32 82.93 -26.60
C LEU A 583 -1.58 83.29 -25.79
N LYS A 584 -2.73 82.74 -26.17
CA LYS A 584 -4.01 82.98 -25.49
C LYS A 584 -4.53 81.76 -24.76
N TYR A 585 -4.23 80.56 -25.26
CA TYR A 585 -4.72 79.33 -24.66
C TYR A 585 -3.76 78.17 -24.90
N GLN A 586 -3.67 77.25 -23.93
CA GLN A 586 -2.87 76.05 -24.03
C GLN A 586 -3.63 74.90 -23.39
N LYS A 587 -3.56 73.72 -24.00
CA LYS A 587 -4.11 72.49 -23.43
C LYS A 587 -3.18 71.32 -23.74
N ASN A 588 -2.87 70.53 -22.70
CA ASN A 588 -2.14 69.27 -22.83
C ASN A 588 -3.10 68.18 -23.38
N SER A 589 -3.50 68.34 -24.64
CA SER A 589 -4.41 67.45 -25.34
C SER A 589 -4.15 67.51 -26.84
N LYS A 590 -4.56 66.47 -27.58
CA LYS A 590 -4.51 66.39 -29.04
C LYS A 590 -5.64 67.17 -29.74
N THR A 591 -6.58 67.70 -28.95
CA THR A 591 -7.67 68.54 -29.42
C THR A 591 -7.89 69.70 -28.46
N ILE A 592 -8.06 70.89 -29.03
CA ILE A 592 -8.57 72.08 -28.35
C ILE A 592 -9.95 72.40 -28.92
N ASP A 593 -10.85 72.72 -28.01
CA ASP A 593 -12.17 73.25 -28.28
C ASP A 593 -12.42 74.32 -27.21
N THR A 594 -12.38 75.59 -27.59
CA THR A 594 -12.45 76.71 -26.64
C THR A 594 -13.01 77.97 -27.28
N PHE A 595 -13.37 78.96 -26.47
CA PHE A 595 -13.84 80.26 -26.91
C PHE A 595 -12.87 81.35 -26.41
N LEU A 596 -12.39 82.22 -27.30
CA LEU A 596 -11.44 83.27 -26.99
C LEU A 596 -12.05 84.66 -27.21
N SER A 597 -12.03 85.51 -26.19
CA SER A 597 -12.45 86.91 -26.32
C SER A 597 -11.41 87.71 -27.12
N MET A 598 -11.87 88.33 -28.20
CA MET A 598 -11.07 89.14 -29.12
C MET A 598 -11.80 90.48 -29.36
N GLY A 599 -11.06 91.57 -29.56
CA GLY A 599 -11.65 92.87 -29.89
C GLY A 599 -12.13 92.91 -31.35
N PRO A 600 -12.92 93.92 -31.76
CA PRO A 600 -13.28 94.09 -33.16
C PRO A 600 -12.05 94.34 -34.04
N GLY A 601 -12.00 93.73 -35.22
CA GLY A 601 -10.90 93.89 -36.18
C GLY A 601 -10.40 92.58 -36.80
N LYS A 602 -9.35 92.68 -37.62
CA LYS A 602 -8.71 91.52 -38.26
C LYS A 602 -7.69 90.90 -37.32
N HIS A 603 -7.75 89.58 -37.17
CA HIS A 603 -6.88 88.80 -36.30
C HIS A 603 -6.32 87.56 -37.00
N PHE A 604 -5.09 87.18 -36.65
CA PHE A 604 -4.47 85.93 -37.10
C PHE A 604 -4.36 84.93 -35.94
N ILE A 605 -5.08 83.81 -36.06
CA ILE A 605 -5.11 82.76 -35.05
C ILE A 605 -4.20 81.62 -35.51
N VAL A 606 -3.25 81.21 -34.68
CA VAL A 606 -2.34 80.08 -34.95
C VAL A 606 -2.54 78.98 -33.92
N ALA A 607 -2.93 77.79 -34.38
CA ALA A 607 -2.86 76.58 -33.59
C ALA A 607 -1.49 75.93 -33.81
N GLN A 608 -0.76 75.70 -32.71
CA GLN A 608 0.59 75.15 -32.70
C GLN A 608 0.64 73.92 -31.79
N ALA A 609 0.97 72.77 -32.37
CA ALA A 609 1.12 71.50 -31.68
C ALA A 609 2.58 71.23 -31.32
N TRP A 610 2.79 70.59 -30.17
CA TRP A 610 4.10 70.20 -29.64
C TRP A 610 4.10 68.75 -29.17
N ASP A 611 5.21 68.04 -29.40
CA ASP A 611 5.48 66.74 -28.81
C ASP A 611 6.65 66.76 -27.79
N ASN A 612 6.82 65.67 -27.03
CA ASN A 612 7.88 65.55 -26.02
C ASN A 612 9.29 65.49 -26.64
N GLY A 613 9.40 65.27 -27.96
CA GLY A 613 10.65 65.20 -28.71
C GLY A 613 11.09 66.55 -29.31
N GLY A 614 10.36 67.64 -29.05
CA GLY A 614 10.64 68.97 -29.58
C GLY A 614 10.08 69.25 -30.97
N GLY A 615 9.26 68.35 -31.52
CA GLY A 615 8.54 68.55 -32.77
C GLY A 615 7.48 69.66 -32.64
N VAL A 616 7.42 70.54 -33.65
CA VAL A 616 6.49 71.68 -33.68
C VAL A 616 5.77 71.72 -35.02
N TRP A 617 4.44 71.77 -34.98
CA TRP A 617 3.59 71.87 -36.16
C TRP A 617 2.61 73.02 -35.97
N LYS A 618 2.36 73.83 -37.02
CA LYS A 618 1.52 75.03 -36.91
C LYS A 618 0.52 75.11 -38.06
N THR A 619 -0.64 75.68 -37.80
CA THR A 619 -1.60 76.09 -38.82
C THR A 619 -2.28 77.37 -38.38
N GLY A 620 -2.30 78.35 -39.28
CA GLY A 620 -2.85 79.68 -39.02
C GLY A 620 -4.10 79.95 -39.86
N VAL A 621 -5.05 80.69 -39.30
CA VAL A 621 -6.26 81.16 -39.96
C VAL A 621 -6.45 82.65 -39.69
N ASN A 622 -6.82 83.41 -40.73
CA ASN A 622 -7.21 84.80 -40.59
C ASN A 622 -8.72 84.88 -40.30
N VAL A 623 -9.14 85.80 -39.44
CA VAL A 623 -10.56 86.10 -39.18
C VAL A 623 -10.80 87.59 -38.98
N GLU A 624 -12.03 88.02 -39.21
CA GLU A 624 -12.51 89.36 -38.86
C GLU A 624 -13.53 89.26 -37.73
N VAL A 625 -13.31 89.96 -36.63
CA VAL A 625 -14.19 89.96 -35.45
C VAL A 625 -15.06 91.21 -35.49
N LYS A 626 -16.39 91.04 -35.40
CA LYS A 626 -17.37 92.12 -35.37
C LYS A 626 -17.65 92.66 -33.97
#